data_AF-A0A3D5I4X9-F1
#
_entry.id   AF-A0A3D5I4X9-F1
#
_cell.length_a   1.000
_cell.length_b   1.000
_cell.length_c   1.000
_cell.angle_alpha   90.00
_cell.angle_beta   90.00
_cell.angle_gamma   90.00
#
_symmetry.space_group_name_H-M   'P 1'
#
loop_
_entity.id
_entity.type
_entity.pdbx_description
1 polymer ?
#
loop_
_entity_poly.entity_id
_entity_poly.type
_entity_poly.pdbx_seq_one_letter_code
_entity_poly.pdbx_strand_id
1 'polypeptide(L)'
;EKVAERTLSRAALETMAIIAYHQPVTRSEIEEIRGVSISSGTMDMLLEQGWIKPRGRRRTPGKPLTWGTTDGFLDHFGLDDIASLPGLDELKQAGLLRSGASISDRNGLGGLLDSNFGDDGVDEDSDDEPGFEERFPDFEPADGNDEG
;
A
#
# COMPACT_ATOMS: atom_id res chain seq x y z
N GLU A 1 24.35 -13.50 16.20
CA GLU A 1 24.15 -12.17 15.59
C GLU A 1 22.66 -11.94 15.51
N LYS A 2 22.13 -10.94 16.22
CA LYS A 2 20.69 -10.67 16.25
C LYS A 2 20.41 -9.83 15.00
N VAL A 3 20.03 -10.47 13.89
CA VAL A 3 19.57 -9.75 12.70
C VAL A 3 18.39 -8.93 13.16
N ALA A 4 18.59 -7.62 13.33
CA ALA A 4 17.48 -6.72 13.62
C ALA A 4 16.56 -6.84 12.43
N GLU A 5 15.42 -7.51 12.62
CA GLU A 5 14.31 -7.53 11.68
C GLU A 5 13.85 -6.08 11.53
N ARG A 6 14.50 -5.35 10.63
CA ARG A 6 14.08 -4.02 10.25
C ARG A 6 12.77 -4.24 9.52
N THR A 7 11.67 -4.11 10.25
CA THR A 7 10.32 -4.21 9.69
C THR A 7 10.27 -3.29 8.49
N LEU A 8 9.95 -3.86 7.33
CA LEU A 8 9.80 -3.08 6.11
C LEU A 8 8.72 -2.03 6.34
N SER A 9 8.99 -0.81 5.91
CA SER A 9 7.91 0.17 5.85
C SER A 9 6.83 -0.33 4.90
N ARG A 10 5.59 0.05 5.18
CA ARG A 10 4.45 -0.30 4.32
C ARG A 10 4.71 0.03 2.85
N ALA A 11 5.31 1.20 2.57
CA ALA A 11 5.62 1.64 1.22
C ALA A 11 6.65 0.73 0.50
N ALA A 12 7.59 0.15 1.25
CA ALA A 12 8.54 -0.82 0.70
C ALA A 12 7.87 -2.15 0.39
N LEU A 13 6.99 -2.62 1.29
CA LEU A 13 6.23 -3.84 1.09
C LEU A 13 5.28 -3.73 -0.12
N GLU A 14 4.59 -2.60 -0.28
CA GLU A 14 3.75 -2.32 -1.45
C GLU A 14 4.57 -2.31 -2.75
N THR A 15 5.70 -1.61 -2.76
CA THR A 15 6.62 -1.58 -3.91
C THR A 15 7.09 -2.98 -4.29
N MET A 16 7.51 -3.77 -3.30
CA MET A 16 7.99 -5.14 -3.49
C MET A 16 6.87 -6.06 -4.02
N ALA A 17 5.65 -5.96 -3.47
CA ALA A 17 4.51 -6.72 -3.95
C ALA A 17 4.21 -6.43 -5.42
N ILE A 18 4.21 -5.15 -5.82
CA ILE A 18 3.99 -4.78 -7.23
C ILE A 18 5.07 -5.37 -8.13
N ILE A 19 6.34 -5.34 -7.72
CA ILE A 19 7.42 -5.97 -8.49
C ILE A 19 7.20 -7.49 -8.62
N ALA A 20 6.81 -8.16 -7.54
CA ALA A 20 6.58 -9.61 -7.54
C ALA A 20 5.45 -10.02 -8.50
N TYR A 21 4.32 -9.31 -8.48
CA TYR A 21 3.14 -9.62 -9.30
C TYR A 21 3.21 -9.09 -10.75
N HIS A 22 4.00 -8.05 -11.03
CA HIS A 22 4.03 -7.39 -12.36
C HIS A 22 5.36 -7.49 -13.09
N GLN A 23 6.35 -8.23 -12.58
CA GLN A 23 7.64 -8.37 -13.27
C GLN A 23 7.50 -8.98 -14.68
N PRO A 24 8.28 -8.49 -15.68
CA PRO A 24 9.24 -7.39 -15.61
C PRO A 24 8.56 -6.01 -15.63
N VAL A 25 8.80 -5.17 -14.61
CA VAL A 25 8.13 -3.87 -14.41
C VAL A 25 9.12 -2.71 -14.34
N THR A 26 8.77 -1.54 -14.88
CA THR A 26 9.59 -0.32 -14.78
C THR A 26 9.25 0.51 -13.54
N ARG A 27 10.17 1.37 -13.10
CA ARG A 27 9.91 2.29 -11.98
C ARG A 27 8.63 3.11 -12.18
N SER A 28 8.44 3.65 -13.38
CA SER A 28 7.26 4.46 -13.71
C SER A 28 5.96 3.66 -13.64
N GLU A 29 5.95 2.40 -14.08
CA GLU A 29 4.77 1.53 -13.95
C GLU A 29 4.45 1.21 -12.48
N ILE A 30 5.47 1.04 -11.63
CA ILE A 30 5.25 0.85 -10.19
C ILE A 30 4.60 2.10 -9.58
N GLU A 31 5.10 3.29 -9.92
CA GLU A 31 4.55 4.57 -9.44
C GLU A 31 3.12 4.80 -9.93
N GLU A 32 2.81 4.42 -11.17
CA GLU A 32 1.46 4.46 -11.73
C GLU A 32 0.50 3.55 -10.95
N ILE A 33 0.90 2.31 -10.66
CA ILE A 33 0.08 1.36 -9.90
C ILE A 33 -0.12 1.83 -8.45
N ARG A 34 0.90 2.41 -7.82
CA ARG A 34 0.79 2.94 -6.44
C ARG A 34 0.01 4.25 -6.34
N GLY A 35 -0.11 4.99 -7.45
CA GLY A 35 -0.67 6.34 -7.45
C GLY A 35 0.19 7.38 -6.73
N VAL A 36 1.40 7.03 -6.28
CA VAL A 36 2.34 7.91 -5.58
C VAL A 36 3.78 7.59 -5.97
N SER A 37 4.64 8.61 -5.94
CA SER A 37 6.07 8.46 -6.25
C SER A 37 6.78 7.55 -5.25
N ILE A 38 7.77 6.81 -5.74
CA ILE A 38 8.63 5.96 -4.90
C ILE A 38 9.77 6.80 -4.37
N SER A 39 9.96 6.80 -3.06
CA SER A 39 11.13 7.42 -2.42
C SER A 39 12.41 6.76 -2.94
N SER A 40 13.44 7.57 -3.23
CA SER A 40 14.69 7.08 -3.83
C SER A 40 15.29 5.88 -3.08
N GLY A 41 15.31 5.93 -1.75
CA GLY A 41 15.89 4.86 -0.91
C GLY A 41 15.09 3.56 -0.85
N THR A 42 13.83 3.51 -1.31
CA THR A 42 13.03 2.27 -1.25
C THR A 42 13.56 1.22 -2.22
N MET A 43 13.88 1.62 -3.45
CA MET A 43 14.45 0.71 -4.45
C MET A 43 15.84 0.23 -4.03
N ASP A 44 16.66 1.16 -3.53
CA ASP A 44 18.02 0.84 -3.07
C ASP A 44 17.98 -0.16 -1.91
N MET A 45 17.10 0.05 -0.92
CA MET A 45 16.93 -0.88 0.20
C MET A 45 16.53 -2.28 -0.27
N LEU A 46 15.57 -2.39 -1.20
CA LEU A 46 15.14 -3.70 -1.71
C LEU A 46 16.25 -4.41 -2.52
N LEU A 47 17.11 -3.63 -3.18
CA LEU A 47 18.31 -4.14 -3.87
C LEU A 47 19.37 -4.61 -2.87
N GLU A 48 19.62 -3.85 -1.80
CA GLU A 48 20.59 -4.19 -0.76
C GLU A 48 20.19 -5.44 0.03
N GLN A 49 18.90 -5.63 0.28
CA GLN A 49 18.38 -6.89 0.84
C GLN A 49 18.45 -8.06 -0.14
N GLY A 50 18.77 -7.78 -1.41
CA GLY A 50 18.87 -8.79 -2.44
C GLY A 50 17.52 -9.43 -2.79
N TRP A 51 16.41 -8.70 -2.64
CA TRP A 51 15.06 -9.20 -2.97
C TRP A 51 14.59 -8.82 -4.37
N ILE A 52 15.15 -7.75 -4.94
CA ILE A 52 14.89 -7.35 -6.32
C ILE A 52 16.20 -7.25 -7.12
N LYS A 53 16.11 -7.37 -8.43
CA LYS A 53 17.23 -7.20 -9.37
C LYS A 53 16.78 -6.56 -10.69
N PRO A 54 17.68 -5.88 -11.42
CA PRO A 54 17.40 -5.46 -12.78
C PRO A 54 17.23 -6.68 -13.70
N ARG A 55 16.16 -6.71 -14.51
CA ARG A 55 15.83 -7.81 -15.44
C ARG A 55 16.02 -7.45 -16.92
N GLY A 56 16.46 -6.22 -17.21
CA GLY A 56 16.75 -5.75 -18.57
C GLY A 56 16.20 -4.36 -18.83
N ARG A 57 16.03 -4.03 -20.11
CA ARG A 57 15.45 -2.75 -20.55
C ARG A 57 14.32 -2.99 -21.52
N ARG A 58 13.25 -2.19 -21.40
CA ARG A 58 12.08 -2.31 -22.27
C ARG A 58 12.38 -1.78 -23.68
N ARG A 59 11.73 -2.34 -24.70
CA ARG A 59 11.91 -1.94 -26.12
C ARG A 59 10.98 -0.78 -26.51
N THR A 60 10.89 0.23 -25.65
CA THR A 60 10.10 1.45 -25.83
C THR A 60 11.03 2.68 -25.91
N PRO A 61 10.54 3.85 -26.39
CA PRO A 61 11.32 5.08 -26.33
C PRO A 61 11.85 5.35 -24.92
N GLY A 62 13.13 5.72 -24.80
CA GLY A 62 13.82 5.89 -23.50
C GLY A 62 14.42 4.61 -22.91
N LYS A 63 14.01 3.41 -23.37
CA LYS A 63 14.52 2.10 -22.93
C LYS A 63 14.65 1.98 -21.40
N PRO A 64 13.56 2.18 -20.65
CA PRO A 64 13.59 2.18 -19.18
C PRO A 64 14.05 0.82 -18.64
N LEU A 65 14.73 0.85 -17.49
CA LEU A 65 15.18 -0.33 -16.75
C LEU A 65 13.96 -1.05 -16.16
N THR A 66 13.92 -2.37 -16.30
CA THR A 66 12.91 -3.23 -15.70
C THR A 66 13.48 -3.97 -14.49
N TRP A 67 12.60 -4.23 -13.53
CA TRP A 67 12.87 -4.88 -12.26
C TRP A 67 12.13 -6.21 -12.16
N GLY A 68 12.68 -7.11 -11.37
CA GLY A 68 12.08 -8.38 -10.99
C GLY A 68 12.61 -8.86 -9.65
N THR A 69 12.02 -9.93 -9.13
CA THR A 69 12.44 -10.54 -7.88
C THR A 69 13.67 -11.44 -8.06
N THR A 70 14.28 -11.83 -6.95
CA THR A 70 15.47 -12.69 -6.87
C THR A 70 15.14 -14.01 -6.16
N ASP A 71 16.11 -14.92 -6.13
CA ASP A 71 16.02 -16.14 -5.35
C ASP A 71 16.02 -15.85 -3.83
N GLY A 72 16.65 -14.76 -3.41
CA GLY A 72 16.61 -14.30 -2.00
C GLY A 72 15.20 -13.86 -1.56
N PHE A 73 14.39 -13.32 -2.48
CA PHE A 73 12.97 -13.10 -2.22
C PHE A 73 12.24 -14.43 -2.02
N LEU A 74 12.45 -15.39 -2.92
CA LEU A 74 11.80 -16.70 -2.85
C LEU A 74 12.11 -17.43 -1.54
N ASP A 75 13.39 -17.47 -1.15
CA ASP A 75 13.86 -18.07 0.10
C ASP A 75 13.22 -17.38 1.32
N HIS A 76 13.18 -16.04 1.32
CA HIS A 76 12.60 -15.28 2.43
C HIS A 76 11.10 -15.54 2.63
N PHE A 77 10.35 -15.73 1.53
CA PHE A 77 8.90 -16.02 1.58
C PHE A 77 8.57 -17.52 1.55
N GLY A 78 9.58 -18.39 1.53
CA GLY A 78 9.39 -19.85 1.48
C GLY A 78 8.68 -20.33 0.22
N LEU A 79 8.97 -19.70 -0.93
CA LEU A 79 8.36 -20.02 -2.22
C LEU A 79 9.34 -20.81 -3.09
N ASP A 80 8.87 -21.86 -3.76
CA ASP A 80 9.65 -22.57 -4.77
C ASP A 80 9.77 -21.76 -6.07
N ASP A 81 8.71 -21.05 -6.44
CA ASP A 81 8.68 -20.23 -7.66
C ASP A 81 7.77 -19.00 -7.48
N ILE A 82 7.95 -18.00 -8.35
CA ILE A 82 7.09 -16.81 -8.38
C ILE A 82 5.65 -17.16 -8.73
N ALA A 83 5.42 -18.21 -9.51
CA ALA A 83 4.08 -18.71 -9.82
C ALA A 83 3.32 -19.24 -8.58
N SER A 84 4.02 -19.51 -7.47
CA SER A 84 3.42 -19.94 -6.20
C SER A 84 2.81 -18.78 -5.40
N LEU A 85 2.97 -17.53 -5.84
CA LEU A 85 2.29 -16.39 -5.24
C LEU A 85 0.77 -16.52 -5.44
N PRO A 86 -0.04 -16.27 -4.40
CA PRO A 86 -1.49 -16.37 -4.51
C PRO A 86 -2.00 -15.41 -5.59
N GLY A 87 -2.83 -15.92 -6.49
CA GLY A 87 -3.44 -15.10 -7.52
C GLY A 87 -4.30 -13.98 -6.93
N LEU A 88 -4.50 -12.90 -7.70
CA LEU A 88 -5.37 -11.79 -7.29
C LEU A 88 -6.80 -12.27 -6.99
N ASP A 89 -7.25 -13.35 -7.64
CA ASP A 89 -8.54 -13.96 -7.42
C ASP A 89 -8.60 -14.74 -6.11
N GLU A 90 -7.54 -15.49 -5.77
CA GLU A 90 -7.42 -16.22 -4.50
C GLU A 90 -7.37 -15.26 -3.31
N LEU A 91 -6.68 -14.13 -3.45
CA LEU A 91 -6.65 -13.08 -2.45
C LEU A 91 -8.02 -12.42 -2.23
N LYS A 92 -8.87 -12.33 -3.25
CA LYS A 92 -10.26 -11.87 -3.12
C LYS A 92 -11.13 -12.91 -2.42
N GLN A 93 -10.99 -14.19 -2.80
CA GLN A 93 -11.75 -15.28 -2.18
C GLN A 93 -11.39 -15.48 -0.71
N ALA A 94 -10.14 -15.27 -0.34
CA ALA A 94 -9.67 -15.27 1.05
C ALA A 94 -10.16 -14.06 1.88
N GLY A 95 -10.93 -13.14 1.29
CA GLY A 95 -11.40 -11.92 1.95
C GLY A 95 -10.29 -10.90 2.25
N LEU A 96 -9.06 -11.12 1.78
CA LEU A 96 -7.91 -10.25 1.98
C LEU A 96 -7.96 -9.01 1.09
N LEU A 97 -8.66 -9.09 -0.05
CA LEU A 97 -8.91 -7.96 -0.96
C LEU A 97 -10.39 -7.56 -0.89
N ARG A 98 -10.72 -6.51 -0.11
CA ARG A 98 -12.05 -5.91 -0.18
C ARG A 98 -12.16 -5.06 -1.45
N SER A 99 -13.08 -5.43 -2.34
CA SER A 99 -13.52 -4.59 -3.46
C SER A 99 -14.13 -3.29 -2.92
N GLY A 100 -13.32 -2.25 -2.81
CA GLY A 100 -13.74 -0.94 -2.27
C GLY A 100 -12.67 -0.17 -1.49
N ALA A 101 -11.53 -0.80 -1.14
CA ALA A 101 -10.41 -0.07 -0.56
C ALA A 101 -9.65 0.71 -1.65
N SER A 102 -10.20 1.87 -2.02
CA SER A 102 -9.47 2.86 -2.82
C SER A 102 -8.21 3.28 -2.08
N ILE A 103 -7.06 3.19 -2.76
CA ILE A 103 -5.74 3.66 -2.28
C ILE A 103 -5.75 5.20 -2.05
N SER A 104 -6.78 5.90 -2.54
CA SER A 104 -6.95 7.34 -2.41
C SER A 104 -7.38 7.81 -1.01
N ASP A 105 -7.93 6.95 -0.16
CA ASP A 105 -8.36 7.32 1.19
C ASP A 105 -7.20 7.21 2.18
N ARG A 106 -6.33 8.22 2.15
CA ARG A 106 -5.09 8.38 2.92
C ARG A 106 -5.26 8.42 4.45
N ASN A 107 -6.35 7.90 5.00
CA ASN A 107 -6.59 7.76 6.45
C ASN A 107 -6.99 6.32 6.89
N GLY A 108 -7.19 5.37 5.97
CA GLY A 108 -7.72 4.04 6.30
C GLY A 108 -6.70 3.01 6.82
N LEU A 109 -5.42 3.39 6.93
CA LEU A 109 -4.35 2.44 7.24
C LEU A 109 -4.01 2.35 8.72
N GLY A 110 -4.53 3.28 9.53
CA GLY A 110 -4.40 3.23 10.99
C GLY A 110 -5.32 2.19 11.64
N GLY A 111 -6.41 1.77 10.98
CA GLY A 111 -7.38 0.82 11.54
C GLY A 111 -7.19 -0.64 11.12
N LEU A 112 -6.26 -0.95 10.20
CA LEU A 112 -6.08 -2.31 9.68
C LEU A 112 -4.96 -3.10 10.38
N LEU A 113 -4.23 -2.44 11.29
CA LEU A 113 -3.11 -3.05 12.02
C LEU A 113 -3.42 -3.25 13.51
N ASP A 114 -4.56 -2.73 14.01
CA ASP A 114 -4.93 -2.70 15.44
C ASP A 114 -6.03 -3.72 15.80
N SER A 115 -6.12 -4.88 15.12
CA SER A 115 -7.23 -5.81 15.44
C SER A 115 -6.93 -7.30 15.30
N ASN A 116 -5.68 -7.74 15.24
CA ASN A 116 -5.41 -9.20 15.13
C ASN A 116 -4.35 -9.75 16.09
N PHE A 117 -4.24 -9.22 17.30
CA PHE A 117 -3.64 -9.98 18.40
C PHE A 117 -4.50 -9.87 19.66
N GLY A 118 -5.49 -10.76 19.73
CA GLY A 118 -6.20 -11.15 20.94
C GLY A 118 -7.38 -10.27 21.32
N ASP A 119 -8.59 -10.79 21.18
CA ASP A 119 -9.40 -11.14 22.35
C ASP A 119 -10.66 -11.88 21.89
N ASP A 120 -10.88 -13.04 22.50
CA ASP A 120 -11.99 -13.95 22.28
C ASP A 120 -13.09 -13.50 23.26
N GLY A 121 -14.18 -12.89 22.80
CA GLY A 121 -15.14 -12.28 23.72
C GLY A 121 -16.45 -11.79 23.11
N VAL A 122 -17.38 -12.73 22.96
CA VAL A 122 -18.84 -12.67 23.24
C VAL A 122 -19.63 -11.34 23.17
N ASP A 123 -20.67 -11.41 22.34
CA ASP A 123 -22.10 -11.10 22.57
C ASP A 123 -22.65 -9.68 22.82
N GLU A 124 -23.82 -9.54 22.20
CA GLU A 124 -25.04 -8.84 22.62
C GLU A 124 -25.30 -7.37 22.21
N ASP A 125 -26.46 -7.26 21.56
CA ASP A 125 -27.29 -6.14 21.17
C ASP A 125 -27.20 -4.89 22.05
N SER A 126 -27.26 -3.72 21.40
CA SER A 126 -28.15 -2.62 21.79
C SER A 126 -28.23 -1.58 20.68
N ASP A 127 -29.46 -1.36 20.21
CA ASP A 127 -29.93 -0.16 19.52
C ASP A 127 -29.35 1.14 20.12
N ASP A 128 -28.90 2.07 19.27
CA ASP A 128 -29.24 3.50 19.40
C ASP A 128 -28.76 4.26 18.14
N GLU A 129 -29.70 4.75 17.34
CA GLU A 129 -29.49 5.80 16.34
C GLU A 129 -29.61 7.16 17.03
N PRO A 130 -28.63 8.06 16.90
CA PRO A 130 -28.92 9.48 17.11
C PRO A 130 -28.63 10.35 15.88
N GLY A 131 -29.72 10.82 15.27
CA GLY A 131 -30.03 12.26 15.20
C GLY A 131 -29.15 13.14 14.31
N PHE A 132 -29.57 13.29 13.05
CA PHE A 132 -29.21 14.40 12.17
C PHE A 132 -30.02 15.66 12.54
N GLU A 133 -29.40 16.67 13.15
CA GLU A 133 -29.70 18.11 12.99
C GLU A 133 -28.67 18.93 13.79
N GLU A 134 -27.90 19.85 13.19
CA GLU A 134 -28.07 21.32 13.24
C GLU A 134 -26.64 21.85 12.98
N ARG A 135 -26.30 22.99 12.37
CA ARG A 135 -26.95 24.26 12.04
C ARG A 135 -25.95 24.96 11.12
N PHE A 136 -26.35 25.44 9.96
CA PHE A 136 -25.48 26.33 9.16
C PHE A 136 -25.34 27.67 9.89
N PRO A 137 -24.12 28.17 10.19
CA PRO A 137 -23.97 29.53 10.70
C PRO A 137 -24.25 30.55 9.60
N ASP A 138 -25.08 31.53 9.96
CA ASP A 138 -25.55 32.66 9.17
C ASP A 138 -24.35 33.51 8.68
N PHE A 139 -24.23 33.66 7.36
CA PHE A 139 -23.23 34.49 6.71
C PHE A 139 -23.75 35.92 6.62
N GLU A 140 -23.29 36.80 7.52
CA GLU A 140 -23.54 38.25 7.40
C GLU A 140 -22.49 38.88 6.46
N PRO A 141 -22.91 39.59 5.38
CA PRO A 141 -21.99 40.29 4.50
C PRO A 141 -21.45 41.58 5.12
N ALA A 142 -20.18 41.86 4.82
CA ALA A 142 -19.47 43.06 5.24
C ALA A 142 -19.88 44.30 4.44
N ASP A 143 -20.46 45.29 5.13
CA ASP A 143 -20.40 46.71 4.83
C ASP A 143 -19.55 47.33 5.96
N GLY A 144 -18.46 48.04 5.74
CA GLY A 144 -18.35 49.24 4.91
C GLY A 144 -18.12 50.44 5.84
N ASN A 145 -17.12 51.26 5.49
CA ASN A 145 -16.70 52.55 6.06
C ASN A 145 -15.65 52.55 7.22
N ASP A 146 -14.41 53.05 7.03
CA ASP A 146 -13.99 54.50 6.94
C ASP A 146 -13.89 55.06 8.37
N GLU A 147 -12.84 55.69 8.90
CA GLU A 147 -11.83 56.65 8.43
C GLU A 147 -10.77 56.68 9.56
N GLY A 148 -9.49 57.03 9.37
CA GLY A 148 -9.06 58.40 9.11
C GLY A 148 -8.71 59.10 10.43
#